data_AF-A0A7V5L4H3-F1
#
_entry.id   AF-A0A7V5L4H3-F1
#
_cell.length_a   1.000
_cell.length_b   1.000
_cell.length_c   1.000
_cell.angle_alpha   90.00
_cell.angle_beta   90.00
_cell.angle_gamma   90.00
#
_symmetry.space_group_name_H-M   'P 1'
#
loop_
_entity.id
_entity.type
_entity.pdbx_description
1 polymer ?
#
loop_
_entity_poly.entity_id
_entity_poly.type
_entity_poly.pdbx_seq_one_letter_code
_entity_poly.pdbx_strand_id
1 'polypeptide(L)'
;MEFKEIEVEDNLEALVKAAFNADLKLEGAWGYTQALATVINAENEGSREQIEFTLATMRAYLEMNLTLSDEARYSAINLQELSREKVEGSYDKVVYEISAIKEVEYKEFIAEYKENSGKAEFDMSSHFARRKEATLTREVVHWFKV
;
A
#
# COMPACT_ATOMS: atom_id res chain seq x y z
N MET A 1 -13.46 2.47 7.97
CA MET A 1 -12.47 1.46 8.38
C MET A 1 -11.26 2.20 8.85
N GLU A 2 -10.84 2.00 10.09
CA GLU A 2 -9.72 2.73 10.69
C GLU A 2 -8.54 1.77 10.77
N PHE A 3 -7.48 2.06 10.02
CA PHE A 3 -6.24 1.29 10.07
C PHE A 3 -5.33 1.92 11.11
N LYS A 4 -4.70 1.08 11.92
CA LYS A 4 -3.72 1.54 12.88
C LYS A 4 -2.48 2.00 12.13
N GLU A 5 -1.98 3.17 12.50
CA GLU A 5 -0.67 3.62 12.07
C GLU A 5 0.37 2.60 12.53
N ILE A 6 1.38 2.38 11.69
CA ILE A 6 2.53 1.56 12.04
C ILE A 6 3.22 2.26 13.20
N GLU A 7 3.51 1.52 14.27
CA GLU A 7 4.26 2.07 15.39
C GLU A 7 5.57 2.66 14.87
N VAL A 8 5.88 3.89 15.31
CA VAL A 8 7.09 4.58 14.90
C VAL A 8 8.27 3.83 15.50
N GLU A 9 8.87 2.94 14.73
CA GLU A 9 10.19 2.39 15.04
C GLU A 9 11.25 3.46 14.77
N ASP A 10 12.27 3.52 15.62
CA ASP A 10 13.35 4.53 15.53
C ASP A 10 14.18 4.41 14.23
N ASN A 11 13.96 3.38 13.39
CA ASN A 11 14.74 3.15 12.17
C ASN A 11 13.90 2.60 11.00
N LEU A 12 13.32 3.51 10.21
CA LEU A 12 12.55 3.20 9.00
C LEU A 12 13.36 2.39 7.96
N GLU A 13 14.63 2.75 7.73
CA GLU A 13 15.50 2.06 6.78
C GLU A 13 15.68 0.58 7.17
N ALA A 14 15.98 0.30 8.44
CA ALA A 14 16.14 -1.06 8.93
C ALA A 14 14.84 -1.88 8.80
N LEU A 15 13.69 -1.27 9.11
CA LEU A 15 12.38 -1.92 8.98
C LEU A 15 12.07 -2.26 7.51
N VAL A 16 12.28 -1.31 6.59
CA VAL A 16 12.08 -1.53 5.15
C VAL A 16 13.00 -2.64 4.63
N LYS A 17 14.26 -2.66 5.08
CA LYS A 17 15.20 -3.72 4.73
C LYS A 17 14.78 -5.07 5.29
N ALA A 18 14.33 -5.14 6.54
CA ALA A 18 13.94 -6.38 7.19
C ALA A 18 12.65 -6.98 6.60
N ALA A 19 11.63 -6.13 6.38
CA ALA A 19 10.32 -6.59 5.92
C ALA A 19 10.27 -6.86 4.40
N PHE A 20 10.99 -6.07 3.59
CA PHE A 20 10.88 -6.10 2.13
C PHE A 20 12.20 -6.40 1.40
N ASN A 21 13.31 -6.57 2.12
CA ASN A 21 14.66 -6.73 1.56
C ASN A 21 15.10 -5.56 0.64
N ALA A 22 14.43 -4.42 0.72
CA ALA A 22 14.77 -3.23 -0.05
C ALA A 22 15.90 -2.45 0.64
N ASP A 23 16.97 -2.16 -0.08
CA ASP A 23 18.09 -1.34 0.41
C ASP A 23 17.86 0.10 -0.05
N LEU A 24 17.08 0.84 0.75
CA LEU A 24 16.77 2.24 0.50
C LEU A 24 17.37 3.09 1.63
N LYS A 25 18.02 4.19 1.26
CA LYS A 25 18.59 5.17 2.18
C LYS A 25 17.48 6.11 2.66
N LEU A 26 16.98 5.86 3.87
CA LEU A 26 15.76 6.49 4.39
C LEU A 26 15.97 7.04 5.79
N GLU A 27 15.37 8.20 6.06
CA GLU A 27 15.26 8.77 7.41
C GLU A 27 13.80 9.19 7.69
N GLY A 28 13.54 9.67 8.90
CA GLY A 28 12.21 10.10 9.33
C GLY A 28 11.28 8.92 9.61
N ALA A 29 10.02 9.05 9.21
CA ALA A 29 8.96 8.08 9.54
C ALA A 29 8.04 7.80 8.33
N TRP A 30 6.92 7.12 8.57
CA TRP A 30 5.99 6.62 7.53
C TRP A 30 5.09 7.69 6.87
N GLY A 31 5.34 8.98 7.07
CA GLY A 31 4.69 10.05 6.32
C GLY A 31 3.22 10.30 6.68
N TYR A 32 2.75 9.87 7.86
CA TYR A 32 1.36 10.13 8.31
C TYR A 32 1.04 11.62 8.40
N THR A 33 2.03 12.42 8.81
CA THR A 33 1.95 13.88 8.93
C THR A 33 3.25 14.49 8.43
N GLN A 34 3.26 15.81 8.22
CA GLN A 34 4.48 16.53 7.82
C GLN A 34 5.63 16.36 8.82
N ALA A 35 5.33 16.31 10.13
CA ALA A 35 6.33 16.09 11.18
C ALA A 35 6.89 14.66 11.19
N LEU A 36 6.13 13.71 10.65
CA LEU A 36 6.49 12.31 10.48
C LEU A 36 6.84 11.99 9.02
N ALA A 37 7.25 12.98 8.23
CA ALA A 37 7.55 12.80 6.82
C ALA A 37 8.62 11.71 6.59
N THR A 38 8.47 10.97 5.51
CA THR A 38 9.52 10.08 5.02
C THR A 38 10.58 10.90 4.32
N VAL A 39 11.84 10.77 4.73
CA VAL A 39 12.98 11.45 4.10
C VAL A 39 13.65 10.45 3.17
N ILE A 40 13.77 10.82 1.89
CA ILE A 40 14.41 10.00 0.87
C ILE A 40 15.77 10.62 0.55
N ASN A 41 16.85 9.90 0.85
CA ASN A 41 18.20 10.42 0.61
C ASN A 41 18.54 10.35 -0.89
N ALA A 42 19.30 11.34 -1.36
CA ALA A 42 19.68 11.49 -2.77
C ALA A 42 20.60 10.35 -3.30
N GLU A 43 21.15 9.53 -2.40
CA GLU A 43 21.99 8.38 -2.73
C GLU A 43 21.20 7.18 -3.28
N ASN A 44 19.87 7.19 -3.16
CA ASN A 44 19.04 6.13 -3.72
C ASN A 44 19.09 6.14 -5.25
N GLU A 45 19.18 4.95 -5.85
CA GLU A 45 19.07 4.77 -7.29
C GLU A 45 17.60 4.75 -7.74
N GLY A 46 17.30 5.41 -8.86
CA GLY A 46 15.96 5.39 -9.48
C GLY A 46 15.27 6.76 -9.49
N SER A 47 14.07 6.81 -10.08
CA SER A 47 13.24 8.02 -9.98
C SER A 47 12.69 8.14 -8.57
N ARG A 48 12.77 9.35 -8.04
CA ARG A 48 12.23 9.71 -6.74
C ARG A 48 10.75 9.32 -6.61
N GLU A 49 9.94 9.62 -7.62
CA GLU A 49 8.51 9.31 -7.64
C GLU A 49 8.26 7.80 -7.58
N GLN A 50 9.13 6.99 -8.19
CA GLN A 50 9.07 5.52 -8.09
C GLN A 50 9.38 5.04 -6.67
N ILE A 51 10.36 5.66 -6.00
CA ILE A 51 10.71 5.35 -4.61
C ILE A 51 9.55 5.74 -3.68
N GLU A 52 8.98 6.94 -3.83
CA GLU A 52 7.83 7.41 -3.07
C GLU A 52 6.63 6.46 -3.20
N PHE A 53 6.28 6.08 -4.44
CA PHE A 53 5.20 5.14 -4.71
C PHE A 53 5.47 3.75 -4.09
N THR A 54 6.73 3.30 -4.15
CA THR A 54 7.16 2.04 -3.53
C THR A 54 7.00 2.08 -2.01
N LEU A 55 7.40 3.16 -1.36
CA LEU A 55 7.28 3.35 0.08
C LEU A 55 5.82 3.42 0.52
N ALA A 56 4.99 4.16 -0.21
CA ALA A 56 3.55 4.22 0.05
C ALA A 56 2.89 2.85 -0.11
N THR A 57 3.34 2.05 -1.08
CA THR A 57 2.90 0.65 -1.25
C THR A 57 3.34 -0.22 -0.07
N MET A 58 4.60 -0.15 0.34
CA MET A 58 5.12 -0.89 1.51
C MET A 58 4.33 -0.56 2.78
N ARG A 59 4.06 0.72 3.03
CA ARG A 59 3.22 1.18 4.14
C ARG A 59 1.83 0.54 4.08
N ALA A 60 1.18 0.56 2.92
CA ALA A 60 -0.13 -0.08 2.75
C ALA A 60 -0.10 -1.58 3.07
N TYR A 61 0.94 -2.30 2.64
CA TYR A 61 1.11 -3.72 2.94
C TYR A 61 1.35 -3.99 4.44
N LEU A 62 2.13 -3.15 5.12
CA LEU A 62 2.31 -3.25 6.56
C LEU A 62 0.98 -3.05 7.29
N GLU A 63 0.26 -1.96 7.01
CA GLU A 63 -1.00 -1.62 7.67
C GLU A 63 -2.14 -2.62 7.39
N MET A 64 -2.17 -3.20 6.20
CA MET A 64 -3.31 -3.99 5.71
C MET A 64 -3.03 -5.49 5.63
N ASN A 65 -1.79 -5.94 5.83
CA ASN A 65 -1.47 -7.36 5.70
C ASN A 65 -0.47 -7.82 6.77
N LEU A 66 0.78 -7.36 6.70
CA LEU A 66 1.88 -7.99 7.43
C LEU A 66 1.73 -7.87 8.95
N THR A 67 1.12 -6.78 9.44
CA THR A 67 0.93 -6.54 10.88
C THR A 67 -0.41 -7.07 11.42
N LEU A 68 -1.28 -7.58 10.55
CA LEU A 68 -2.61 -8.06 10.92
C LEU A 68 -2.61 -9.59 11.13
N SER A 69 -3.52 -10.06 11.99
CA SER A 69 -3.86 -11.47 12.10
C SER A 69 -4.48 -11.98 10.80
N ASP A 70 -4.34 -13.29 10.51
CA ASP A 70 -4.79 -13.90 9.25
C ASP A 70 -6.24 -13.54 8.86
N GLU A 71 -7.16 -13.51 9.83
CA GLU A 71 -8.58 -13.17 9.61
C GLU A 71 -8.80 -11.68 9.27
N ALA A 72 -7.88 -10.81 9.67
CA ALA A 72 -7.98 -9.37 9.48
C ALA A 72 -7.27 -8.87 8.22
N ARG A 73 -6.42 -9.69 7.59
CA ARG A 73 -5.61 -9.31 6.43
C ARG A 73 -6.42 -8.95 5.19
N TYR A 74 -5.77 -8.15 4.36
CA TYR A 74 -6.24 -7.77 3.03
C TYR A 74 -5.25 -8.25 1.97
N SER A 75 -5.74 -8.48 0.77
CA SER A 75 -5.01 -8.89 -0.42
C SER A 75 -5.45 -8.06 -1.62
N ALA A 76 -4.78 -8.26 -2.76
CA ALA A 76 -4.97 -7.43 -3.95
C ALA A 76 -4.86 -5.93 -3.63
N ILE A 77 -3.92 -5.58 -2.74
CA ILE A 77 -3.65 -4.20 -2.33
C ILE A 77 -3.01 -3.48 -3.49
N ASN A 78 -3.68 -2.44 -4.01
CA ASN A 78 -3.17 -1.58 -5.07
C ASN A 78 -3.21 -0.13 -4.63
N LEU A 79 -2.26 0.65 -5.13
CA LEU A 79 -2.16 2.08 -4.90
C LEU A 79 -2.33 2.86 -6.22
N GLN A 80 -2.93 4.03 -6.15
CA GLN A 80 -2.99 5.00 -7.23
C GLN A 80 -2.74 6.41 -6.69
N GLU A 81 -1.83 7.18 -7.27
CA GLU A 81 -1.69 8.61 -6.95
C GLU A 81 -2.90 9.38 -7.48
N LEU A 82 -3.58 10.11 -6.61
CA LEU A 82 -4.71 10.98 -6.96
C LEU A 82 -4.25 12.42 -7.16
N SER A 83 -3.42 12.92 -6.26
CA SER A 83 -2.91 14.29 -6.32
C SER A 83 -1.60 14.46 -5.55
N ARG A 84 -0.90 15.53 -5.87
CA ARG A 84 0.37 15.93 -5.25
C ARG A 84 0.42 17.43 -5.08
N GLU A 85 0.85 17.86 -3.91
CA GLU A 85 1.07 19.26 -3.56
C GLU A 85 2.51 19.45 -3.08
N LYS A 86 3.22 20.41 -3.66
CA LYS A 86 4.53 20.85 -3.16
C LYS A 86 4.31 21.92 -2.09
N VAL A 87 4.83 21.67 -0.91
CA VAL A 87 4.68 22.52 0.28
C VAL A 87 6.04 23.16 0.61
N GLU A 88 6.01 24.35 1.23
CA GLU A 88 7.22 25.05 1.66
C GLU A 88 8.10 24.17 2.57
N GLY A 89 9.42 24.35 2.47
CA GLY A 89 10.40 23.56 3.23
C GLY A 89 10.77 22.21 2.59
N SER A 90 10.57 22.09 1.27
CA SER A 90 10.86 20.89 0.49
C SER A 90 10.06 19.67 0.95
N TYR A 91 8.75 19.83 1.10
CA TYR A 91 7.85 18.72 1.36
C TYR A 91 6.95 18.47 0.15
N ASP A 92 6.70 17.20 -0.14
CA ASP A 92 5.62 16.78 -1.01
C ASP A 92 4.54 16.11 -0.16
N LYS A 93 3.31 16.58 -0.32
CA LYS A 93 2.10 15.95 0.22
C LYS A 93 1.42 15.22 -0.92
N VAL A 94 1.42 13.90 -0.87
CA VAL A 94 0.85 13.05 -1.91
C VAL A 94 -0.40 12.35 -1.38
N VAL A 95 -1.47 12.38 -2.15
CA VAL A 95 -2.72 11.68 -1.84
C VAL A 95 -2.81 10.44 -2.72
N TYR A 96 -2.95 9.29 -2.08
CA TYR A 96 -3.12 8.00 -2.76
C TYR A 96 -4.50 7.42 -2.48
N GLU A 97 -5.12 6.83 -3.50
CA GLU A 97 -6.19 5.85 -3.31
C GLU A 97 -5.56 4.47 -3.12
N ILE A 98 -6.01 3.76 -2.09
CA ILE A 98 -5.67 2.37 -1.85
C ILE A 98 -6.92 1.55 -2.08
N SER A 99 -6.83 0.54 -2.93
CA SER A 99 -7.86 -0.50 -3.08
C SER A 99 -7.37 -1.83 -2.54
N ALA A 100 -8.25 -2.61 -1.89
CA ALA A 100 -7.94 -3.96 -1.42
C ALA A 100 -9.20 -4.80 -1.18
N ILE A 101 -9.04 -6.12 -1.10
CA ILE A 101 -10.11 -7.07 -0.75
C ILE A 101 -9.68 -7.84 0.50
N LYS A 102 -10.61 -8.24 1.37
CA LYS A 102 -10.28 -9.13 2.50
C LYS A 102 -9.60 -10.39 2.00
N GLU A 103 -8.52 -10.82 2.64
CA GLU A 103 -7.71 -11.94 2.15
C GLU A 103 -8.53 -13.23 2.03
N VAL A 104 -9.43 -13.47 2.98
CA VAL A 104 -10.34 -14.64 2.98
C VAL A 104 -11.23 -14.63 1.73
N GLU A 105 -11.94 -13.53 1.48
CA GLU A 105 -12.79 -13.37 0.29
C GLU A 105 -11.98 -13.43 -1.01
N TYR A 106 -10.79 -12.82 -1.03
CA TYR A 106 -9.91 -12.86 -2.19
C TYR A 106 -9.46 -14.29 -2.52
N LYS A 107 -9.14 -15.11 -1.52
CA LYS A 107 -8.80 -16.53 -1.72
C LYS A 107 -9.97 -17.31 -2.31
N GLU A 108 -11.20 -17.05 -1.88
CA GLU A 108 -12.40 -17.66 -2.44
C GLU A 108 -12.57 -17.30 -3.93
N PHE A 109 -12.41 -16.02 -4.28
CA PHE A 109 -12.45 -15.60 -5.69
C PHE A 109 -11.36 -16.30 -6.53
N ILE A 110 -10.13 -16.38 -6.02
CA ILE A 110 -9.04 -17.03 -6.76
C ILE A 110 -9.28 -18.54 -6.92
N ALA A 111 -9.80 -19.20 -5.89
CA ALA A 111 -10.14 -20.62 -5.95
C ALA A 111 -11.26 -20.87 -6.99
N GLU A 112 -12.36 -20.13 -6.89
CA GLU A 112 -13.49 -20.22 -7.82
C GLU A 112 -13.03 -19.99 -9.28
N TYR A 113 -12.22 -18.95 -9.52
CA TYR A 113 -11.71 -18.64 -10.85
C TYR A 113 -10.82 -19.76 -11.39
N LYS A 114 -9.85 -20.25 -10.60
CA LYS A 114 -8.94 -21.32 -11.01
C LYS A 114 -9.69 -22.62 -11.34
N GLU A 115 -10.73 -22.93 -10.58
CA GLU A 115 -11.50 -24.16 -10.75
C GLU A 115 -12.46 -24.12 -11.94
N ASN A 116 -12.99 -22.94 -12.29
CA ASN A 116 -14.11 -22.81 -13.22
C ASN A 116 -13.83 -22.04 -14.50
N SER A 117 -12.72 -21.30 -14.58
CA SER A 117 -12.35 -20.57 -15.79
C SER A 117 -12.28 -21.51 -17.01
N GLY A 118 -12.98 -21.12 -18.08
CA GLY A 118 -13.10 -21.91 -19.32
C GLY A 118 -14.26 -22.90 -19.37
N LYS A 119 -15.01 -23.09 -18.27
CA LYS A 119 -16.25 -23.89 -18.27
C LYS A 119 -17.43 -23.05 -18.80
N ALA A 120 -18.33 -23.69 -19.56
CA ALA A 120 -19.49 -23.03 -20.16
C ALA A 120 -20.44 -22.40 -19.13
N GLU A 121 -20.58 -23.02 -17.96
CA GLU A 121 -21.45 -22.56 -16.88
C GLU A 121 -20.85 -21.43 -16.02
N PHE A 122 -19.56 -21.12 -16.19
CA PHE A 122 -18.90 -20.12 -15.35
C PHE A 122 -19.16 -18.70 -15.86
N ASP A 123 -19.98 -17.95 -15.12
CA ASP A 123 -20.23 -16.55 -15.41
C ASP A 123 -19.07 -15.66 -14.94
N MET A 124 -18.14 -15.44 -15.87
CA MET A 124 -17.01 -14.54 -15.70
C MET A 124 -17.42 -13.12 -15.32
N SER A 125 -18.52 -12.61 -15.87
CA SER A 125 -18.97 -11.24 -15.61
C SER A 125 -19.47 -11.10 -14.18
N SER A 126 -20.28 -12.07 -13.73
CA SER A 126 -20.76 -12.13 -12.34
C SER A 126 -19.61 -12.28 -11.35
N HIS A 127 -18.62 -13.14 -11.65
CA HIS A 127 -17.43 -13.29 -10.81
C HIS A 127 -16.69 -11.96 -10.60
N PHE A 128 -16.40 -11.23 -11.69
CA PHE A 128 -15.71 -9.93 -11.56
C PHE A 128 -16.58 -8.83 -10.96
N ALA A 129 -17.91 -8.87 -11.12
CA ALA A 129 -18.83 -7.96 -10.45
C ALA A 129 -18.76 -8.14 -8.93
N ARG A 130 -18.86 -9.37 -8.42
CA ARG A 130 -18.72 -9.68 -6.99
C ARG A 130 -17.35 -9.27 -6.45
N ARG A 131 -16.28 -9.54 -7.21
CA ARG A 131 -14.92 -9.10 -6.82
C ARG A 131 -14.82 -7.58 -6.71
N LYS A 132 -15.45 -6.85 -7.63
CA LYS A 132 -15.50 -5.38 -7.59
C LYS A 132 -16.29 -4.88 -6.38
N GLU A 133 -17.42 -5.50 -6.07
CA GLU A 133 -18.24 -5.16 -4.89
C GLU A 133 -17.51 -5.42 -3.56
N ALA A 134 -16.70 -6.48 -3.51
CA ALA A 134 -15.85 -6.80 -2.36
C ALA A 134 -14.59 -5.91 -2.24
N THR A 135 -14.28 -5.10 -3.27
CA THR A 135 -13.13 -4.22 -3.24
C THR A 135 -13.44 -2.98 -2.41
N LEU A 136 -12.66 -2.79 -1.35
CA LEU A 136 -12.69 -1.59 -0.53
C LEU A 136 -11.70 -0.57 -1.06
N THR A 137 -12.05 0.72 -0.96
CA THR A 137 -11.14 1.83 -1.26
C THR A 137 -10.99 2.76 -0.06
N ARG A 138 -9.82 3.42 0.03
CA ARG A 138 -9.58 4.53 0.96
C ARG A 138 -8.60 5.52 0.35
N GLU A 139 -8.73 6.78 0.72
CA GLU A 139 -7.71 7.79 0.45
C GLU A 139 -6.76 7.88 1.64
N VAL A 140 -5.47 8.02 1.36
CA VAL A 140 -4.44 8.26 2.37
C VAL A 140 -3.53 9.39 1.93
N VAL A 141 -3.01 10.12 2.90
CA VAL A 141 -1.97 11.12 2.67
C VAL A 141 -0.62 10.52 3.07
N HIS A 142 0.39 10.81 2.26
CA HIS A 142 1.78 10.55 2.56
C HIS A 142 2.60 11.83 2.41
N TRP A 143 3.35 12.15 3.45
CA TRP A 143 4.27 13.27 3.47
C TRP A 143 5.70 12.79 3.20
N PHE A 144 6.33 13.36 2.18
CA PHE A 144 7.74 13.15 1.86
C PHE A 144 8.50 14.44 2.09
N LYS A 145 9.73 14.32 2.61
CA LYS A 145 10.70 15.41 2.65
C LYS A 145 11.78 15.15 1.63
N VAL A 146 12.10 16.19 0.87
CA VAL A 146 13.07 16.18 -0.22
C VAL A 146 14.16 17.22 -0.09
#